data_AF-A0A538BMX5-F1
#
_entry.id   AF-A0A538BMX5-F1
#
_cell.length_a   1.000
_cell.length_b   1.000
_cell.length_c   1.000
_cell.angle_alpha   90.00
_cell.angle_beta   90.00
_cell.angle_gamma   90.00
#
_symmetry.space_group_name_H-M   'P 1'
#
loop_
_entity.id
_entity.type
_entity.pdbx_description
1 polymer ?
#
loop_
_entity_poly.entity_id
_entity_poly.type
_entity_poly.pdbx_seq_one_letter_code
_entity_poly.pdbx_strand_id
1 'polypeptide(L)'
;MPDPDLWPELLLRLSRREDLGTEDAAEAMRQIMAGEATPAQIGAFLLALRTKGETVDEIDGLARTMLEFATPVKAPEPVIDTCGTGGDRIGTFNISTVSALVVAGAGVPVAKHGNRAASSHCGSADLLEALGVKIDLDPPGVERCLADAGIGFMFAATFHPAMGNAGPVRRELRVPTVFNFLGPLTNPAAPHAQVVGVSDERMLPLMAEVLARRRIRAKLFRGEDGLDELTTTVISTVFDVKDGSLRERHLDPRSVGLARARPSDLKGGDPAESADLARRILSGETGPRRDVVLLNAGAALEVRPRHPRAHRIRAHHDRPVRRGVRAAVVGRSARRLAVPRLRQLPLSLHRRAGGDAGPDGVGRGQTGRAVHPASGGVRPGLDLGTRRDPRRPGRPSRGQVVPRPPGLADPLDGGLRRPRLGRIPHVGALQRCQPADHDLSGHADRADLVLPAHLAGRRALRERRQQVPGPARADAESLLPGLRRLTARLSRPAARRAPARRPSARPSSPPGSGW
;
A
#
# COMPACT_ATOMS: atom_id res chain seq x y z
N MET A 1 -34.83 5.57 -5.58
CA MET A 1 -34.32 5.39 -6.95
C MET A 1 -33.21 6.42 -7.11
N PRO A 2 -31.99 6.03 -7.50
CA PRO A 2 -30.94 7.01 -7.79
C PRO A 2 -31.46 7.98 -8.85
N ASP A 3 -31.12 9.27 -8.70
CA ASP A 3 -31.49 10.31 -9.65
C ASP A 3 -30.89 9.97 -11.02
N PRO A 4 -31.74 9.71 -12.06
CA PRO A 4 -31.24 9.33 -13.38
C PRO A 4 -30.39 10.43 -14.03
N ASP A 5 -30.54 11.69 -13.60
CA ASP A 5 -29.88 12.84 -14.21
C ASP A 5 -28.54 13.21 -13.52
N LEU A 6 -28.21 12.57 -12.39
CA LEU A 6 -26.98 12.87 -11.62
C LEU A 6 -25.72 12.77 -12.50
N TRP A 7 -25.48 11.61 -13.11
CA TRP A 7 -24.23 11.39 -13.86
C TRP A 7 -24.09 12.31 -15.08
N PRO A 8 -25.12 12.46 -15.94
CA PRO A 8 -25.08 13.46 -17.00
C PRO A 8 -24.75 14.87 -16.51
N GLU A 9 -25.38 15.32 -15.41
CA GLU A 9 -25.13 16.65 -14.85
C GLU A 9 -23.70 16.82 -14.34
N LEU A 10 -23.24 15.91 -13.48
CA LEU A 10 -21.90 15.99 -12.89
C LEU A 10 -20.81 15.94 -13.96
N LEU A 11 -20.94 15.03 -14.94
CA LEU A 11 -19.96 14.90 -16.01
C LEU A 11 -19.96 16.11 -16.95
N LEU A 12 -21.12 16.71 -17.23
CA LEU A 12 -21.21 17.93 -18.04
C LEU A 12 -20.52 19.10 -17.34
N ARG A 13 -20.78 19.32 -16.04
CA ARG A 13 -20.12 20.36 -15.24
C ARG A 13 -18.61 20.18 -15.22
N LEU A 14 -18.14 18.97 -14.90
CA LEU A 14 -16.70 18.68 -14.90
C LEU A 14 -16.05 18.86 -16.28
N SER A 15 -16.75 18.50 -17.36
CA SER A 15 -16.25 18.69 -18.74
C SER A 15 -16.09 20.16 -19.12
N ARG A 16 -16.89 21.05 -18.50
CA ARG A 16 -16.80 22.51 -18.62
C ARG A 16 -15.78 23.13 -17.66
N ARG A 17 -15.04 22.30 -16.91
CA ARG A 17 -14.11 22.71 -15.84
C ARG A 17 -14.79 23.49 -14.71
N GLU A 18 -16.05 23.18 -14.45
CA GLU A 18 -16.78 23.72 -13.30
C GLU A 18 -16.54 22.83 -12.07
N ASP A 19 -16.38 23.47 -10.92
CA ASP A 19 -16.17 22.77 -9.65
C ASP A 19 -17.47 22.14 -9.14
N LEU A 20 -17.34 20.97 -8.54
CA LEU A 20 -18.43 20.35 -7.79
C LEU A 20 -18.41 20.83 -6.34
N GLY A 21 -19.59 20.96 -5.74
CA GLY A 21 -19.70 21.18 -4.30
C GLY A 21 -19.39 19.89 -3.53
N THR A 22 -19.20 20.02 -2.21
CA THR A 22 -18.95 18.87 -1.33
C THR A 22 -20.04 17.80 -1.41
N GLU A 23 -21.31 18.19 -1.48
CA GLU A 23 -22.43 17.24 -1.51
C GLU A 23 -22.56 16.51 -2.86
N ASP A 24 -22.31 17.20 -3.97
CA ASP A 24 -22.28 16.60 -5.31
C ASP A 24 -21.18 15.54 -5.42
N ALA A 25 -19.97 15.88 -4.95
CA ALA A 25 -18.85 14.94 -4.91
C ALA A 25 -19.13 13.77 -3.96
N ALA A 26 -19.75 14.02 -2.81
CA ALA A 26 -20.16 12.99 -1.87
C ALA A 26 -21.19 12.04 -2.48
N GLU A 27 -22.16 12.54 -3.24
CA GLU A 27 -23.18 11.73 -3.92
C GLU A 27 -22.58 10.88 -5.02
N ALA A 28 -21.69 11.45 -5.86
CA ALA A 28 -20.92 10.68 -6.83
C ALA A 28 -20.17 9.53 -6.15
N MET A 29 -19.48 9.81 -5.04
CA MET A 29 -18.78 8.77 -4.29
C MET A 29 -19.74 7.72 -3.71
N ARG A 30 -20.93 8.10 -3.25
CA ARG A 30 -21.91 7.15 -2.69
C ARG A 30 -22.33 6.14 -3.75
N GLN A 31 -22.65 6.59 -4.96
CA GLN A 31 -23.01 5.68 -6.06
C GLN A 31 -21.84 4.78 -6.49
N ILE A 32 -20.61 5.31 -6.50
CA ILE A 32 -19.42 4.50 -6.78
C ILE A 32 -19.23 3.42 -5.70
N MET A 33 -19.30 3.80 -4.42
CA MET A 33 -19.10 2.88 -3.30
C MET A 33 -20.24 1.86 -3.15
N ALA A 34 -21.47 2.23 -3.52
CA ALA A 34 -22.63 1.32 -3.55
C ALA A 34 -22.62 0.35 -4.74
N GLY A 35 -21.77 0.57 -5.75
CA GLY A 35 -21.73 -0.25 -6.97
C GLY A 35 -22.83 0.09 -7.98
N GLU A 36 -23.41 1.29 -7.86
CA GLU A 36 -24.48 1.79 -8.72
C GLU A 36 -23.92 2.54 -9.95
N ALA A 37 -22.68 3.02 -9.86
CA ALA A 37 -21.97 3.66 -10.96
C ALA A 37 -21.40 2.63 -11.95
N THR A 38 -21.63 2.84 -13.24
CA THR A 38 -21.03 2.02 -14.30
C THR A 38 -19.52 2.27 -14.43
N PRO A 39 -18.74 1.32 -14.98
CA PRO A 39 -17.32 1.52 -15.24
C PRO A 39 -17.00 2.77 -16.08
N ALA A 40 -17.86 3.08 -17.06
CA ALA A 40 -17.71 4.27 -17.90
C ALA A 40 -17.92 5.57 -17.12
N GLN A 41 -18.93 5.63 -16.25
CA GLN A 41 -19.18 6.79 -15.37
C GLN A 41 -18.01 7.00 -14.40
N ILE A 42 -17.53 5.94 -13.75
CA ILE A 42 -16.37 6.01 -12.85
C ILE A 42 -15.15 6.53 -13.61
N GLY A 43 -14.85 5.95 -14.78
CA GLY A 43 -13.70 6.35 -15.60
C GLY A 43 -13.77 7.80 -16.04
N ALA A 44 -14.93 8.22 -16.56
CA ALA A 44 -15.17 9.60 -17.01
C ALA A 44 -15.05 10.59 -15.85
N PHE A 45 -15.66 10.31 -14.70
CA PHE A 45 -15.62 11.16 -13.52
C PHE A 45 -14.20 11.35 -13.00
N LEU A 46 -13.43 10.27 -12.87
CA LEU A 46 -12.06 10.33 -12.38
C LEU A 46 -11.12 11.09 -13.30
N LEU A 47 -11.26 10.92 -14.62
CA LEU A 47 -10.45 11.64 -15.57
C LEU A 47 -10.87 13.11 -15.69
N ALA A 48 -12.18 13.39 -15.64
CA ALA A 48 -12.70 14.76 -15.68
C ALA A 48 -12.26 15.57 -14.44
N LEU A 49 -12.34 14.99 -13.23
CA LEU A 49 -11.78 15.61 -12.02
C LEU A 49 -10.28 15.87 -12.16
N ARG A 50 -9.51 14.87 -12.60
CA ARG A 50 -8.06 15.01 -12.72
C ARG A 50 -7.65 16.07 -13.76
N THR A 51 -8.38 16.16 -14.87
CA THR A 51 -8.09 17.12 -15.94
C THR A 51 -8.55 18.54 -15.63
N LYS A 52 -9.67 18.70 -14.90
CA LYS A 52 -10.08 19.98 -14.31
C LYS A 52 -9.08 20.45 -13.25
N GLY A 53 -8.66 19.51 -12.41
CA GLY A 53 -7.98 19.77 -11.14
C GLY A 53 -8.96 19.67 -9.98
N GLU A 54 -8.62 18.87 -8.99
CA GLU A 54 -9.44 18.61 -7.81
C GLU A 54 -9.49 19.84 -6.88
N THR A 55 -10.63 20.06 -6.22
CA THR A 55 -10.81 21.12 -5.20
C THR A 55 -10.86 20.53 -3.79
N VAL A 56 -10.75 21.39 -2.78
CA VAL A 56 -10.89 21.00 -1.36
C VAL A 56 -12.28 20.44 -1.07
N ASP A 57 -13.32 21.05 -1.62
CA ASP A 57 -14.72 20.64 -1.44
C ASP A 57 -14.96 19.24 -2.02
N GLU A 58 -14.43 18.99 -3.22
CA GLU A 58 -14.50 17.70 -3.89
C GLU A 58 -13.77 16.62 -3.09
N ILE A 59 -12.51 16.86 -2.71
CA ILE A 59 -11.71 15.89 -1.95
C ILE A 59 -12.37 15.58 -0.60
N ASP A 60 -12.90 16.60 0.09
CA ASP A 60 -13.57 16.42 1.38
C ASP A 60 -14.83 15.55 1.24
N GLY A 61 -15.69 15.85 0.26
CA GLY A 61 -16.90 15.07 -0.01
C GLY A 61 -16.59 13.61 -0.36
N LEU A 62 -15.62 13.40 -1.25
CA LEU A 62 -15.14 12.07 -1.64
C LEU A 62 -14.58 11.28 -0.44
N ALA A 63 -13.70 11.88 0.36
CA ALA A 63 -13.08 11.21 1.50
C ALA A 63 -14.08 10.94 2.63
N ARG A 64 -15.01 11.87 2.90
CA ARG A 64 -16.06 11.70 3.92
C ARG A 64 -16.95 10.50 3.59
N THR A 65 -17.45 10.44 2.35
CA THR A 65 -18.27 9.30 1.90
C THR A 65 -17.47 8.00 1.94
N MET A 66 -16.20 7.99 1.55
CA MET A 66 -15.39 6.77 1.59
C MET A 66 -15.21 6.24 3.04
N LEU A 67 -15.22 7.11 4.05
CA LEU A 67 -15.23 6.71 5.47
C LEU A 67 -16.59 6.14 5.91
N GLU A 68 -17.71 6.65 5.39
CA GLU A 68 -19.05 6.11 5.68
C GLU A 68 -19.19 4.64 5.24
N PHE A 69 -18.50 4.25 4.16
CA PHE A 69 -18.45 2.88 3.65
C PHE A 69 -17.29 2.04 4.21
N ALA A 70 -16.47 2.60 5.11
CA ALA A 70 -15.38 1.87 5.73
C ALA A 70 -15.86 1.00 6.89
N THR A 71 -15.16 -0.10 7.14
CA THR A 71 -15.37 -0.89 8.37
C THR A 71 -14.68 -0.16 9.53
N PRO A 72 -15.40 0.34 10.54
CA PRO A 72 -14.79 1.18 11.58
C PRO A 72 -13.91 0.37 12.55
N VAL A 73 -12.90 1.05 13.13
CA VAL A 73 -12.03 0.49 14.18
C VAL A 73 -12.04 1.42 15.39
N LYS A 74 -12.26 0.89 16.59
CA LYS A 74 -12.14 1.69 17.82
C LYS A 74 -10.67 1.83 18.23
N ALA A 75 -10.19 3.06 18.29
CA ALA A 75 -8.82 3.35 18.72
C ALA A 75 -8.78 4.10 20.07
N PRO A 76 -7.73 3.91 20.88
CA PRO A 76 -7.53 4.70 22.10
C PRO A 76 -7.23 6.16 21.75
N GLU A 77 -7.56 7.08 22.65
CA GLU A 77 -7.19 8.49 22.50
C GLU A 77 -6.05 8.88 23.48
N PRO A 78 -5.00 9.59 23.02
CA PRO A 78 -4.72 9.97 21.64
C PRO A 78 -4.13 8.80 20.83
N VAL A 79 -4.53 8.70 19.56
CA VAL A 79 -3.91 7.85 18.53
C VAL A 79 -3.44 8.72 17.38
N ILE A 80 -2.37 8.30 16.70
CA ILE A 80 -1.90 8.97 15.48
C ILE A 80 -1.83 8.01 14.29
N ASP A 81 -1.84 8.55 13.09
CA ASP A 81 -1.51 7.83 11.86
C ASP A 81 -0.21 8.35 11.22
N THR A 82 0.52 7.44 10.57
CA THR A 82 1.65 7.76 9.71
C THR A 82 1.43 7.10 8.34
N CYS A 83 1.16 7.91 7.32
CA CYS A 83 0.90 7.40 5.99
C CYS A 83 1.47 8.33 4.92
N GLY A 84 1.55 7.82 3.70
CA GLY A 84 1.88 8.58 2.51
C GLY A 84 0.88 8.23 1.42
N THR A 85 0.74 9.10 0.43
CA THR A 85 -0.07 8.83 -0.76
C THR A 85 0.54 7.71 -1.61
N GLY A 86 1.84 7.46 -1.45
CA GLY A 86 2.65 6.63 -2.33
C GLY A 86 2.76 7.23 -3.73
N GLY A 87 3.28 6.43 -4.66
CA GLY A 87 3.32 6.80 -6.08
C GLY A 87 4.41 7.80 -6.46
N ASP A 88 5.37 8.08 -5.57
CA ASP A 88 6.56 8.89 -5.86
C ASP A 88 7.48 8.25 -6.94
N ARG A 89 7.41 6.92 -7.09
CA ARG A 89 8.23 6.09 -8.00
C ARG A 89 9.74 6.20 -7.74
N ILE A 90 10.15 6.65 -6.56
CA ILE A 90 11.56 6.84 -6.20
C ILE A 90 12.14 5.54 -5.61
N GLY A 91 11.30 4.69 -5.02
CA GLY A 91 11.70 3.36 -4.57
C GLY A 91 12.54 3.38 -3.30
N THR A 92 12.19 4.24 -2.35
CA THR A 92 12.78 4.22 -1.01
C THR A 92 12.34 3.00 -0.21
N PHE A 93 13.06 2.68 0.87
CA PHE A 93 12.55 1.72 1.85
C PHE A 93 11.31 2.28 2.56
N ASN A 94 10.56 1.45 3.28
CA ASN A 94 9.28 1.83 3.91
C ASN A 94 9.45 2.75 5.14
N ILE A 95 9.87 3.99 4.92
CA ILE A 95 10.17 5.00 5.94
C ILE A 95 8.97 5.20 6.89
N SER A 96 7.77 5.47 6.37
CA SER A 96 6.58 5.67 7.22
C SER A 96 6.21 4.44 8.07
N THR A 97 6.47 3.21 7.60
CA THR A 97 6.21 1.97 8.36
C THR A 97 7.22 1.77 9.47
N VAL A 98 8.51 1.96 9.20
CA VAL A 98 9.54 1.88 10.25
C VAL A 98 9.36 3.02 11.26
N SER A 99 8.97 4.20 10.80
CA SER A 99 8.63 5.34 11.67
C SER A 99 7.44 5.05 12.58
N ALA A 100 6.39 4.38 12.09
CA ALA A 100 5.25 3.94 12.90
C ALA A 100 5.70 3.04 14.06
N LEU A 101 6.60 2.09 13.80
CA LEU A 101 7.15 1.20 14.83
C LEU A 101 7.97 1.97 15.88
N VAL A 102 8.77 2.96 15.44
CA VAL A 102 9.53 3.84 16.35
C VAL A 102 8.60 4.69 17.23
N VAL A 103 7.53 5.24 16.66
CA VAL A 103 6.52 6.04 17.39
C VAL A 103 5.78 5.17 18.42
N ALA A 104 5.34 3.98 18.03
CA ALA A 104 4.70 3.03 18.95
C ALA A 104 5.64 2.63 20.09
N GLY A 105 6.91 2.36 19.78
CA GLY A 105 7.97 2.10 20.76
C GLY A 105 8.25 3.29 21.68
N ALA A 106 7.92 4.52 21.28
CA ALA A 106 7.97 5.71 22.12
C ALA A 106 6.73 5.91 23.01
N GLY A 107 5.79 4.95 23.01
CA GLY A 107 4.60 4.94 23.85
C GLY A 107 3.44 5.77 23.31
N VAL A 108 3.40 6.03 22.01
CA VAL A 108 2.28 6.73 21.35
C VAL A 108 1.50 5.72 20.53
N PRO A 109 0.19 5.52 20.78
CA PRO A 109 -0.62 4.64 19.97
C PRO A 109 -0.61 5.03 18.49
N VAL A 110 -0.37 4.06 17.61
CA VAL A 110 -0.37 4.27 16.15
C VAL A 110 -1.44 3.42 15.48
N ALA A 111 -2.42 4.06 14.84
CA ALA A 111 -3.36 3.41 13.94
C ALA A 111 -2.89 3.65 12.50
N LYS A 112 -2.05 2.76 11.98
CA LYS A 112 -1.48 2.90 10.64
C LYS A 112 -2.42 2.34 9.57
N HIS A 113 -2.90 3.20 8.68
CA HIS A 113 -3.61 2.76 7.48
C HIS A 113 -2.60 2.47 6.36
N GLY A 114 -2.78 1.37 5.63
CA GLY A 114 -1.86 1.05 4.54
C GLY A 114 -2.33 -0.05 3.60
N ASN A 115 -1.61 -0.19 2.49
CA ASN A 115 -1.89 -1.16 1.45
C ASN A 115 -0.59 -1.86 0.98
N ARG A 116 -0.76 -2.87 0.11
CA ARG A 116 0.34 -3.46 -0.67
C ARG A 116 0.85 -2.46 -1.70
N ALA A 117 2.05 -2.69 -2.20
CA ALA A 117 2.61 -1.88 -3.27
C ALA A 117 1.70 -1.88 -4.51
N ALA A 118 1.37 -0.68 -5.01
CA ALA A 118 0.75 -0.51 -6.32
C ALA A 118 1.80 -0.30 -7.43
N SER A 119 2.94 0.32 -7.10
CA SER A 119 4.01 0.67 -8.05
C SER A 119 5.43 0.57 -7.50
N SER A 120 5.62 0.25 -6.20
CA SER A 120 6.93 0.05 -5.58
C SER A 120 7.29 -1.44 -5.49
N HIS A 121 8.54 -1.75 -5.14
CA HIS A 121 8.99 -3.14 -4.93
C HIS A 121 8.44 -3.76 -3.63
N CYS A 122 8.15 -2.93 -2.62
CA CYS A 122 7.65 -3.36 -1.31
C CYS A 122 6.74 -2.27 -0.71
N GLY A 123 5.48 -2.61 -0.43
CA GLY A 123 4.53 -1.75 0.25
C GLY A 123 4.56 -1.94 1.76
N SER A 124 3.75 -1.15 2.48
CA SER A 124 3.67 -1.26 3.95
C SER A 124 3.20 -2.64 4.40
N ALA A 125 2.17 -3.18 3.73
CA ALA A 125 1.65 -4.51 4.00
C ALA A 125 2.69 -5.60 3.72
N ASP A 126 3.42 -5.50 2.60
CA ASP A 126 4.42 -6.48 2.18
C ASP A 126 5.59 -6.54 3.18
N LEU A 127 6.07 -5.38 3.67
CA LEU A 127 7.07 -5.32 4.73
C LEU A 127 6.58 -5.96 6.04
N LEU A 128 5.36 -5.61 6.47
CA LEU A 128 4.82 -6.11 7.73
C LEU A 128 4.66 -7.63 7.71
N GLU A 129 4.20 -8.21 6.61
CA GLU A 129 4.16 -9.67 6.44
C GLU A 129 5.55 -10.30 6.43
N ALA A 130 6.53 -9.70 5.75
CA ALA A 130 7.91 -10.17 5.76
C ALA A 130 8.58 -10.09 7.15
N LEU A 131 8.07 -9.20 8.02
CA LEU A 131 8.42 -9.14 9.44
C LEU A 131 7.66 -10.18 10.30
N GLY A 132 6.69 -10.89 9.74
CA GLY A 132 5.86 -11.89 10.42
C GLY A 132 4.61 -11.35 11.09
N VAL A 133 4.19 -10.12 10.75
CA VAL A 133 2.96 -9.50 11.27
C VAL A 133 1.76 -10.03 10.48
N LYS A 134 0.69 -10.38 11.19
CA LYS A 134 -0.60 -10.69 10.57
C LYS A 134 -1.31 -9.39 10.19
N ILE A 135 -1.42 -9.11 8.89
CA ILE A 135 -1.91 -7.82 8.37
C ILE A 135 -3.41 -7.80 8.06
N ASP A 136 -4.03 -8.96 7.90
CA ASP A 136 -5.42 -9.14 7.46
C ASP A 136 -6.38 -9.37 8.64
N LEU A 137 -6.07 -8.75 9.78
CA LEU A 137 -6.93 -8.83 10.96
C LEU A 137 -8.27 -8.12 10.73
N ASP A 138 -9.30 -8.68 11.34
CA ASP A 138 -10.61 -8.05 11.46
C ASP A 138 -10.57 -6.87 12.46
N PRO A 139 -11.62 -6.04 12.55
CA PRO A 139 -11.62 -4.89 13.45
C PRO A 139 -11.31 -5.28 14.91
N PRO A 140 -11.94 -6.30 15.53
CA PRO A 140 -11.59 -6.72 16.89
C PRO A 140 -10.12 -7.13 17.05
N GLY A 141 -9.51 -7.73 16.02
CA GLY A 141 -8.09 -8.04 16.01
C GLY A 141 -7.20 -6.80 16.04
N VAL A 142 -7.51 -5.81 15.21
CA VAL A 142 -6.79 -4.53 15.19
C VAL A 142 -6.96 -3.76 16.50
N GLU A 143 -8.17 -3.73 17.05
CA GLU A 143 -8.47 -3.09 18.34
C GLU A 143 -7.62 -3.70 19.47
N ARG A 144 -7.48 -5.03 19.52
CA ARG A 144 -6.58 -5.71 20.47
C ARG A 144 -5.12 -5.33 20.25
N CYS A 145 -4.65 -5.25 19.01
CA CYS A 145 -3.29 -4.82 18.70
C CYS A 145 -3.02 -3.38 19.18
N LEU A 146 -3.97 -2.47 18.98
CA LEU A 146 -3.88 -1.10 19.50
C LEU A 146 -3.80 -1.07 21.03
N ALA A 147 -4.61 -1.88 21.71
CA ALA A 147 -4.62 -1.95 23.17
C ALA A 147 -3.35 -2.58 23.77
N ASP A 148 -2.90 -3.71 23.22
CA ASP A 148 -1.85 -4.53 23.82
C ASP A 148 -0.44 -4.17 23.33
N ALA A 149 -0.32 -3.78 22.06
CA ALA A 149 0.96 -3.47 21.41
C ALA A 149 1.17 -1.98 21.15
N GLY A 150 0.14 -1.13 21.32
CA GLY A 150 0.21 0.29 21.01
C GLY A 150 0.28 0.60 19.51
N ILE A 151 0.06 -0.40 18.65
CA ILE A 151 0.02 -0.22 17.20
C ILE A 151 -0.98 -1.17 16.56
N GLY A 152 -1.81 -0.66 15.66
CA GLY A 152 -2.72 -1.41 14.82
C GLY A 152 -2.47 -1.08 13.36
N PHE A 153 -2.47 -2.10 12.50
CA PHE A 153 -2.40 -1.92 11.06
C PHE A 153 -3.76 -2.21 10.44
N MET A 154 -4.32 -1.24 9.73
CA MET A 154 -5.55 -1.40 8.97
C MET A 154 -5.18 -1.62 7.52
N PHE A 155 -5.33 -2.86 7.04
CA PHE A 155 -5.09 -3.19 5.65
C PHE A 155 -6.25 -2.70 4.77
N ALA A 156 -5.97 -1.78 3.85
CA ALA A 156 -7.00 -1.06 3.10
C ALA A 156 -8.03 -1.97 2.40
N ALA A 157 -7.62 -3.14 1.89
CA ALA A 157 -8.53 -4.09 1.24
C ALA A 157 -9.54 -4.73 2.22
N THR A 158 -9.18 -4.86 3.49
CA THR A 158 -10.06 -5.37 4.55
C THR A 158 -11.04 -4.29 5.03
N PHE A 159 -10.55 -3.05 5.16
CA PHE A 159 -11.30 -1.98 5.82
C PHE A 159 -12.07 -1.05 4.86
N HIS A 160 -11.79 -1.11 3.56
CA HIS A 160 -12.56 -0.42 2.51
C HIS A 160 -13.08 -1.41 1.46
N PRO A 161 -13.96 -2.36 1.82
CA PRO A 161 -14.45 -3.38 0.89
C PRO A 161 -15.17 -2.78 -0.34
N ALA A 162 -15.86 -1.65 -0.18
CA ALA A 162 -16.54 -0.92 -1.25
C ALA A 162 -15.59 -0.44 -2.37
N MET A 163 -14.28 -0.35 -2.11
CA MET A 163 -13.28 -0.07 -3.15
C MET A 163 -13.21 -1.17 -4.22
N GLY A 164 -13.81 -2.35 -3.99
CA GLY A 164 -14.02 -3.37 -5.01
C GLY A 164 -14.76 -2.85 -6.25
N ASN A 165 -15.63 -1.86 -6.09
CA ASN A 165 -16.43 -1.27 -7.17
C ASN A 165 -15.61 -0.33 -8.07
N ALA A 166 -14.68 0.43 -7.49
CA ALA A 166 -13.79 1.34 -8.25
C ALA A 166 -12.46 0.68 -8.68
N GLY A 167 -12.07 -0.41 -8.03
CA GLY A 167 -10.78 -1.07 -8.22
C GLY A 167 -10.46 -1.49 -9.66
N PRO A 168 -11.37 -2.16 -10.39
CA PRO A 168 -11.16 -2.55 -11.79
C PRO A 168 -10.87 -1.36 -12.71
N VAL A 169 -11.72 -0.33 -12.66
CA VAL A 169 -11.56 0.88 -13.49
C VAL A 169 -10.22 1.56 -13.23
N ARG A 170 -9.81 1.67 -11.97
CA ARG A 170 -8.50 2.25 -11.62
C ARG A 170 -7.33 1.45 -12.19
N ARG A 171 -7.41 0.11 -12.21
CA ARG A 171 -6.38 -0.76 -12.81
C ARG A 171 -6.36 -0.66 -14.33
N GLU A 172 -7.48 -0.39 -14.96
CA GLU A 172 -7.58 -0.17 -16.41
C GLU A 172 -7.02 1.19 -16.82
N LEU A 173 -7.38 2.26 -16.08
CA LEU A 173 -6.90 3.63 -16.36
C LEU A 173 -5.38 3.77 -16.26
N ARG A 174 -4.74 3.12 -15.27
CA ARG A 174 -3.28 3.14 -15.03
C ARG A 174 -2.65 4.53 -14.88
N VAL A 175 -3.45 5.56 -14.62
CA VAL A 175 -3.01 6.93 -14.34
C VAL A 175 -3.42 7.33 -12.92
N PRO A 176 -2.65 8.21 -12.24
CA PRO A 176 -3.06 8.75 -10.95
C PRO A 176 -4.37 9.54 -11.06
N THR A 177 -5.26 9.33 -10.10
CA THR A 177 -6.56 10.02 -9.97
C THR A 177 -6.74 10.46 -8.51
N VAL A 178 -7.82 11.16 -8.19
CA VAL A 178 -8.15 11.56 -6.81
C VAL A 178 -8.07 10.39 -5.81
N PHE A 179 -8.41 9.16 -6.21
CA PHE A 179 -8.30 7.96 -5.35
C PHE A 179 -6.89 7.63 -4.88
N ASN A 180 -5.84 8.14 -5.53
CA ASN A 180 -4.47 8.01 -5.06
C ASN A 180 -4.19 8.86 -3.81
N PHE A 181 -5.01 9.87 -3.55
CA PHE A 181 -4.85 10.83 -2.46
C PHE A 181 -5.85 10.62 -1.32
N LEU A 182 -6.90 9.82 -1.53
CA LEU A 182 -7.94 9.58 -0.51
C LEU A 182 -7.48 8.67 0.63
N GLY A 183 -6.52 7.74 0.41
CA GLY A 183 -6.10 6.77 1.43
C GLY A 183 -5.68 7.39 2.78
N PRO A 184 -4.82 8.43 2.78
CA PRO A 184 -4.47 9.18 3.99
C PRO A 184 -5.62 9.94 4.67
N LEU A 185 -6.73 10.17 3.97
CA LEU A 185 -7.89 10.92 4.47
C LEU A 185 -9.02 10.01 4.96
N THR A 186 -8.85 8.69 4.84
CA THR A 186 -9.90 7.70 5.05
C THR A 186 -9.51 6.61 6.04
N ASN A 187 -8.61 6.90 6.99
CA ASN A 187 -8.24 5.94 8.02
C ASN A 187 -9.47 5.53 8.88
N PRO A 188 -9.85 4.23 8.92
CA PRO A 188 -11.05 3.75 9.62
C PRO A 188 -11.03 3.93 11.14
N ALA A 189 -9.86 4.21 11.73
CA ALA A 189 -9.72 4.54 13.14
C ALA A 189 -9.93 6.04 13.45
N ALA A 190 -10.16 6.87 12.42
CA ALA A 190 -10.41 8.31 12.52
C ALA A 190 -9.46 9.04 13.50
N PRO A 191 -8.13 8.99 13.27
CA PRO A 191 -7.15 9.54 14.20
C PRO A 191 -7.26 11.07 14.29
N HIS A 192 -7.21 11.61 15.51
CA HIS A 192 -7.24 13.06 15.76
C HIS A 192 -5.93 13.76 15.39
N ALA A 193 -4.87 13.00 15.12
CA ALA A 193 -3.63 13.52 14.59
C ALA A 193 -2.97 12.58 13.59
N GLN A 194 -2.30 13.14 12.58
CA GLN A 194 -1.63 12.33 11.57
C GLN A 194 -0.45 13.06 10.93
N VAL A 195 0.49 12.29 10.38
CA VAL A 195 1.47 12.81 9.43
C VAL A 195 1.24 12.17 8.07
N VAL A 196 1.27 13.00 7.03
CA VAL A 196 0.95 12.57 5.67
C VAL A 196 2.03 13.03 4.69
N GLY A 197 2.67 12.05 4.07
CA GLY A 197 3.44 12.26 2.86
C GLY A 197 2.54 12.47 1.64
N VAL A 198 2.85 13.47 0.81
CA VAL A 198 2.12 13.71 -0.45
C VAL A 198 3.09 13.79 -1.63
N SER A 199 2.98 12.87 -2.58
CA SER A 199 3.87 12.78 -3.76
C SER A 199 3.55 13.78 -4.87
N ASP A 200 2.38 14.43 -4.84
CA ASP A 200 1.92 15.43 -5.82
C ASP A 200 1.88 16.83 -5.20
N GLU A 201 2.55 17.80 -5.84
CA GLU A 201 2.81 19.14 -5.30
C GLU A 201 1.52 19.95 -5.25
N ARG A 202 0.62 19.72 -6.21
CA ARG A 202 -0.69 20.37 -6.25
C ARG A 202 -1.61 19.84 -5.17
N MET A 203 -1.52 18.55 -4.86
CA MET A 203 -2.38 17.91 -3.87
C MET A 203 -1.99 18.22 -2.43
N LEU A 204 -0.71 18.53 -2.18
CA LEU A 204 -0.21 18.82 -0.83
C LEU A 204 -1.01 19.93 -0.10
N PRO A 205 -1.18 21.15 -0.65
CA PRO A 205 -1.97 22.18 0.02
C PRO A 205 -3.46 21.83 0.13
N LEU A 206 -4.03 21.16 -0.87
CA LEU A 206 -5.45 20.77 -0.88
C LEU A 206 -5.77 19.78 0.24
N MET A 207 -4.97 18.72 0.36
CA MET A 207 -5.12 17.73 1.44
C MET A 207 -4.91 18.36 2.81
N ALA A 208 -4.00 19.34 2.92
CA ALA A 208 -3.75 20.03 4.18
C ALA A 208 -4.95 20.88 4.60
N GLU A 209 -5.60 21.55 3.65
CA GLU A 209 -6.82 22.30 3.89
C GLU A 209 -8.00 21.38 4.27
N VAL A 210 -8.15 20.22 3.63
CA VAL A 210 -9.17 19.22 4.04
C VAL A 210 -8.99 18.82 5.50
N LEU A 211 -7.77 18.49 5.93
CA LEU A 211 -7.50 18.13 7.33
C LEU A 211 -7.72 19.33 8.28
N ALA A 212 -7.44 20.56 7.83
CA ALA A 212 -7.70 21.77 8.61
C ALA A 212 -9.19 21.98 8.85
N ARG A 213 -10.03 21.84 7.81
CA ARG A 213 -11.50 21.95 7.91
C ARG A 213 -12.08 20.89 8.86
N ARG A 214 -11.52 19.67 8.83
CA ARG A 214 -11.86 18.58 9.76
C ARG A 214 -11.29 18.76 11.17
N ARG A 215 -10.50 19.82 11.42
CA ARG A 215 -9.82 20.10 12.69
C ARG A 215 -8.91 18.96 13.17
N ILE A 216 -8.37 18.17 12.23
CA ILE A 216 -7.40 17.12 12.53
C ILE A 216 -6.03 17.76 12.65
N ARG A 217 -5.29 17.46 13.72
CA ARG A 217 -3.94 18.02 13.90
C ARG A 217 -2.95 17.25 13.03
N ALA A 218 -2.38 17.89 12.02
CA ALA A 218 -1.56 17.18 11.04
C ALA A 218 -0.28 17.90 10.65
N LYS A 219 0.66 17.15 10.10
CA LYS A 219 1.73 17.66 9.25
C LYS A 219 1.64 16.95 7.92
N LEU A 220 1.49 17.71 6.85
CA LEU A 220 1.60 17.18 5.51
C LEU A 220 2.91 17.66 4.91
N PHE A 221 3.58 16.82 4.16
CA PHE A 221 4.88 17.17 3.61
C PHE A 221 5.18 16.50 2.29
N ARG A 222 6.10 17.14 1.57
CA ARG A 222 6.71 16.64 0.35
C ARG A 222 8.17 17.09 0.31
N GLY A 223 9.08 16.19 -0.01
CA GLY A 223 10.46 16.54 -0.34
C GLY A 223 10.55 17.23 -1.71
N GLU A 224 11.46 18.19 -1.87
CA GLU A 224 11.76 18.78 -3.19
C GLU A 224 12.34 17.73 -4.18
N ASP A 225 12.76 16.57 -3.66
CA ASP A 225 13.18 15.39 -4.43
C ASP A 225 11.99 14.55 -4.92
N GLY A 226 10.76 14.95 -4.57
CA GLY A 226 9.51 14.29 -4.96
C GLY A 226 9.03 13.22 -3.97
N LEU A 227 9.78 12.96 -2.89
CA LEU A 227 9.39 11.97 -1.89
C LEU A 227 8.13 12.39 -1.14
N ASP A 228 7.25 11.42 -0.89
CA ASP A 228 6.14 11.54 0.05
C ASP A 228 6.58 11.20 1.48
N GLU A 229 7.76 11.68 1.87
CA GLU A 229 8.34 11.53 3.21
C GLU A 229 9.07 12.84 3.55
N LEU A 230 9.26 13.16 4.84
CA LEU A 230 10.28 14.16 5.19
C LEU A 230 11.64 13.58 4.80
N THR A 231 12.29 14.21 3.83
CA THR A 231 13.54 13.72 3.26
C THR A 231 14.76 14.27 4.01
N THR A 232 15.84 13.49 4.03
CA THR A 232 17.17 13.95 4.46
C THR A 232 18.06 14.34 3.28
N THR A 233 17.59 14.22 2.03
CA THR A 233 18.41 14.52 0.84
C THR A 233 18.39 16.01 0.50
N VAL A 234 17.20 16.62 0.46
CA VAL A 234 16.92 18.01 0.07
C VAL A 234 16.07 18.73 1.13
N ILE A 235 15.43 19.86 0.79
CA ILE A 235 14.48 20.54 1.67
C ILE A 235 13.10 19.88 1.48
N SER A 236 12.27 19.88 2.54
CA SER A 236 10.86 19.49 2.43
C SER A 236 9.94 20.69 2.64
N THR A 237 8.89 20.81 1.83
CA THR A 237 7.75 21.68 2.13
C THR A 237 6.85 20.97 3.14
N VAL A 238 6.43 21.69 4.18
CA VAL A 238 5.65 21.17 5.29
C VAL A 238 4.47 22.11 5.57
N PHE A 239 3.27 21.55 5.58
CA PHE A 239 2.06 22.20 6.02
C PHE A 239 1.70 21.71 7.42
N ASP A 240 1.76 22.62 8.39
CA ASP A 240 1.29 22.39 9.75
C ASP A 240 -0.18 22.74 9.89
N VAL A 241 -0.97 21.73 10.21
CA VAL A 241 -2.40 21.85 10.48
C VAL A 241 -2.63 21.77 11.98
N LYS A 242 -3.20 22.83 12.55
CA LYS A 242 -3.53 22.86 13.97
C LYS A 242 -4.71 23.80 14.23
N ASP A 243 -5.71 23.33 14.98
CA ASP A 243 -6.86 24.13 15.42
C ASP A 243 -7.61 24.82 14.26
N GLY A 244 -7.71 24.14 13.11
CA GLY A 244 -8.31 24.68 11.87
C GLY A 244 -7.43 25.66 11.09
N SER A 245 -6.25 26.01 11.61
CA SER A 245 -5.27 26.84 10.92
C SER A 245 -4.25 26.01 10.15
N LEU A 246 -3.77 26.58 9.05
CA LEU A 246 -2.76 26.00 8.16
C LEU A 246 -1.54 26.93 8.13
N ARG A 247 -0.34 26.38 8.32
CA ARG A 247 0.91 27.13 8.18
C ARG A 247 1.92 26.37 7.33
N GLU A 248 2.33 26.98 6.24
CA GLU A 248 3.43 26.48 5.42
C GLU A 248 4.80 26.82 6.02
N ARG A 249 5.74 25.87 5.92
CA ARG A 249 7.14 25.99 6.31
C ARG A 249 8.01 25.14 5.40
N HIS A 250 9.29 25.49 5.31
CA HIS A 250 10.31 24.63 4.69
C HIS A 250 11.22 24.04 5.77
N LEU A 251 11.53 22.75 5.66
CA LEU A 251 12.39 22.02 6.57
C LEU A 251 13.65 21.54 5.85
N ASP A 252 14.79 22.13 6.23
CA ASP A 252 16.11 21.59 5.88
C ASP A 252 16.54 20.59 6.96
N PRO A 253 16.91 19.33 6.64
CA PRO A 253 17.38 18.35 7.62
C PRO A 253 18.57 18.85 8.46
N ARG A 254 19.40 19.75 7.91
CA ARG A 254 20.53 20.35 8.63
C ARG A 254 20.08 21.24 9.78
N SER A 255 18.90 21.85 9.68
CA SER A 255 18.34 22.70 10.74
C SER A 255 18.00 21.92 12.01
N VAL A 256 17.76 20.61 11.88
CA VAL A 256 17.57 19.70 13.01
C VAL A 256 18.83 18.88 13.33
N GLY A 257 19.95 19.23 12.70
CA GLY A 257 21.28 18.64 12.90
C GLY A 257 21.44 17.24 12.30
N LEU A 258 20.70 16.94 11.23
CA LEU A 258 20.95 15.75 10.41
C LEU A 258 21.80 16.13 9.19
N ALA A 259 22.75 15.27 8.84
CA ALA A 259 23.52 15.42 7.61
C ALA A 259 22.63 15.16 6.39
N ARG A 260 22.99 15.74 5.23
CA ARG A 260 22.31 15.41 3.98
C ARG A 260 22.69 13.99 3.54
N ALA A 261 21.69 13.18 3.24
CA ALA A 261 21.87 11.86 2.64
C ALA A 261 21.93 11.98 1.11
N ARG A 262 22.48 10.96 0.43
CA ARG A 262 22.28 10.79 -1.01
C ARG A 262 20.99 10.02 -1.25
N PRO A 263 20.26 10.26 -2.35
CA PRO A 263 19.08 9.46 -2.69
C PRO A 263 19.33 7.95 -2.70
N SER A 264 20.51 7.51 -3.15
CA SER A 264 20.90 6.10 -3.15
C SER A 264 20.99 5.48 -1.75
N ASP A 265 21.23 6.28 -0.71
CA ASP A 265 21.33 5.78 0.66
C ASP A 265 19.95 5.39 1.21
N LEU A 266 18.87 5.94 0.63
CA LEU A 266 17.48 5.72 1.05
C LEU A 266 16.74 4.66 0.22
N LYS A 267 17.42 4.03 -0.76
CA LYS A 267 16.80 2.98 -1.59
C LYS A 267 16.26 1.82 -0.75
N GLY A 268 15.08 1.36 -1.15
CA GLY A 268 14.46 0.14 -0.67
C GLY A 268 14.95 -1.09 -1.42
N GLY A 269 14.35 -2.22 -1.08
CA GLY A 269 14.61 -3.50 -1.73
C GLY A 269 13.31 -4.28 -1.90
N ASP A 270 13.44 -5.57 -2.17
CA ASP A 270 12.31 -6.50 -2.11
C ASP A 270 11.78 -6.64 -0.66
N PRO A 271 10.67 -7.36 -0.42
CA PRO A 271 10.14 -7.54 0.93
C PRO A 271 11.11 -8.16 1.94
N ALA A 272 11.99 -9.08 1.54
CA ALA A 272 12.95 -9.71 2.44
C ALA A 272 14.07 -8.73 2.81
N GLU A 273 14.64 -8.04 1.82
CA GLU A 273 15.65 -7.00 2.01
C GLU A 273 15.11 -5.85 2.87
N SER A 274 13.86 -5.43 2.62
CA SER A 274 13.19 -4.38 3.38
C SER A 274 12.95 -4.78 4.83
N ALA A 275 12.58 -6.04 5.09
CA ALA A 275 12.44 -6.57 6.44
C ALA A 275 13.79 -6.61 7.19
N ASP A 276 14.86 -7.04 6.54
CA ASP A 276 16.20 -7.03 7.14
C ASP A 276 16.71 -5.62 7.41
N LEU A 277 16.49 -4.69 6.49
CA LEU A 277 16.79 -3.27 6.68
C LEU A 277 16.02 -2.70 7.88
N ALA A 278 14.71 -2.98 7.98
CA ALA A 278 13.91 -2.54 9.12
C ALA A 278 14.45 -3.12 10.44
N ARG A 279 14.80 -4.42 10.48
CA ARG A 279 15.38 -5.06 11.67
C ARG A 279 16.69 -4.39 12.10
N ARG A 280 17.59 -4.06 11.17
CA ARG A 280 18.87 -3.41 11.52
C ARG A 280 18.67 -2.00 12.07
N ILE A 281 17.81 -1.19 11.43
CA ILE A 281 17.47 0.16 11.93
C ILE A 281 16.89 0.07 13.34
N LEU A 282 15.92 -0.82 13.56
CA LEU A 282 15.26 -1.01 14.86
C LEU A 282 16.20 -1.61 15.92
N SER A 283 17.26 -2.30 15.50
CA SER A 283 18.32 -2.81 16.38
C SER A 283 19.39 -1.76 16.71
N GLY A 284 19.28 -0.56 16.13
CA GLY A 284 20.15 0.57 16.45
C GLY A 284 21.19 0.94 15.39
N GLU A 285 21.20 0.30 14.21
CA GLU A 285 22.11 0.67 13.11
C GLU A 285 22.05 2.19 12.85
N THR A 286 23.19 2.86 12.93
CA THR A 286 23.31 4.31 12.69
C THR A 286 23.51 4.62 11.21
N GLY A 287 23.02 5.78 10.76
CA GLY A 287 23.28 6.28 9.41
C GLY A 287 22.03 6.88 8.75
N PRO A 288 22.11 7.22 7.44
CA PRO A 288 21.09 7.98 6.73
C PRO A 288 19.67 7.42 6.81
N ARG A 289 19.54 6.08 6.81
CA ARG A 289 18.24 5.40 6.91
C ARG A 289 17.60 5.56 8.29
N ARG A 290 18.39 5.47 9.36
CA ARG A 290 17.92 5.76 10.71
C ARG A 290 17.57 7.24 10.85
N ASP A 291 18.37 8.13 10.27
CA ASP A 291 18.15 9.58 10.35
C ASP A 291 16.81 10.00 9.72
N VAL A 292 16.49 9.50 8.53
CA VAL A 292 15.20 9.80 7.88
C VAL A 292 14.01 9.20 8.63
N VAL A 293 14.16 8.02 9.23
CA VAL A 293 13.13 7.41 10.10
C VAL A 293 12.91 8.28 11.34
N LEU A 294 13.98 8.73 12.00
CA LEU A 294 13.88 9.58 13.17
C LEU A 294 13.27 10.95 12.83
N LEU A 295 13.55 11.50 11.65
CA LEU A 295 12.96 12.75 11.16
C LEU A 295 11.43 12.63 11.07
N ASN A 296 10.93 11.60 10.39
CA ASN A 296 9.50 11.35 10.21
C ASN A 296 8.80 10.97 11.52
N ALA A 297 9.41 10.09 12.34
CA ALA A 297 8.92 9.77 13.67
C ALA A 297 8.87 11.00 14.59
N GLY A 298 9.85 11.89 14.49
CA GLY A 298 9.90 13.14 15.24
C GLY A 298 8.74 14.08 14.90
N ALA A 299 8.40 14.20 13.61
CA ALA A 299 7.26 14.96 13.15
C ALA A 299 5.93 14.38 13.65
N ALA A 300 5.81 13.04 13.63
CA ALA A 300 4.66 12.32 14.16
C ALA A 300 4.46 12.53 15.67
N LEU A 301 5.54 12.57 16.44
CA LEU A 301 5.48 12.89 17.87
C LEU A 301 5.11 14.35 18.16
N GLU A 302 5.44 15.28 17.26
CA GLU A 302 5.10 16.69 17.44
C GLU A 302 3.59 16.94 17.27
N VAL A 303 2.94 16.24 16.33
CA VAL A 303 1.49 16.40 16.08
C VAL A 303 0.61 15.79 17.17
N ARG A 304 1.16 14.87 17.99
CA ARG A 304 0.41 14.22 19.08
C ARG A 304 -0.33 15.24 19.96
N PRO A 305 -1.64 15.08 20.20
CA PRO A 305 -2.40 15.92 21.14
C PRO A 305 -1.76 15.89 22.52
N ARG A 306 -1.63 17.06 23.17
CA ARG A 306 -1.25 17.12 24.59
C ARG A 306 -2.51 16.85 25.40
N HIS A 307 -2.59 15.69 26.05
CA HIS A 307 -3.71 15.40 26.94
C HIS A 307 -3.65 16.35 28.16
N PRO A 308 -4.78 16.97 28.59
CA PRO A 308 -4.82 17.80 29.81
C PRO A 308 -4.42 17.09 31.12
N ARG A 309 -4.26 15.75 31.10
CA ARG A 309 -3.87 14.92 32.25
C ARG A 309 -2.39 14.51 32.24
N ALA A 310 -1.53 15.26 31.55
CA ALA A 310 -0.08 15.03 31.57
C ALA A 310 0.57 15.28 32.95
N HIS A 311 -0.16 15.82 33.94
CA HIS A 311 0.25 15.84 35.34
C HIS A 311 -0.19 14.56 36.07
N ARG A 312 0.34 13.40 35.68
CA ARG A 312 0.50 12.19 36.52
C ARG A 312 1.03 10.97 35.75
N ILE A 313 1.82 11.15 34.70
CA ILE A 313 2.84 10.13 34.41
C ILE A 313 4.03 10.53 35.28
N ARG A 314 4.05 10.03 36.53
CA ARG A 314 5.32 9.92 37.25
C ARG A 314 6.28 9.28 36.27
N ALA A 315 7.39 9.95 35.99
CA ALA A 315 8.51 9.29 35.36
C ALA A 315 8.73 7.97 36.13
N HIS A 316 8.51 6.84 35.47
CA HIS A 316 8.94 5.55 35.98
C HIS A 316 10.47 5.53 35.91
N HIS A 317 11.09 6.36 36.74
CA HIS A 317 12.40 6.06 37.31
C HIS A 317 12.13 4.94 38.33
N ASP A 318 12.92 3.87 38.24
CA ASP A 318 12.96 2.73 39.16
C ASP A 318 11.85 1.67 39.06
N ARG A 319 11.57 1.19 37.84
CA ARG A 319 11.23 -0.23 37.67
C ARG A 319 12.26 -0.90 36.75
N PRO A 320 13.09 -1.84 37.23
CA PRO A 320 13.87 -2.66 36.32
C PRO A 320 12.89 -3.35 35.38
N VAL A 321 13.12 -3.19 34.08
CA VAL A 321 12.48 -3.99 33.03
C VAL A 321 12.57 -5.44 33.49
N ARG A 322 11.45 -6.03 33.91
CA ARG A 322 11.41 -7.45 34.19
C ARG A 322 11.86 -8.15 32.92
N ARG A 323 13.03 -8.79 32.98
CA ARG A 323 13.48 -9.81 32.02
C ARG A 323 12.36 -10.85 31.92
N GLY A 324 11.43 -10.68 30.98
CA GLY A 324 10.25 -11.53 30.99
C GLY A 324 9.11 -11.11 30.08
N VAL A 325 9.33 -10.37 28.99
CA VAL A 325 8.38 -10.38 27.88
C VAL A 325 9.19 -10.67 26.62
N ARG A 326 9.14 -11.93 26.21
CA ARG A 326 9.74 -12.39 24.97
C ARG A 326 8.95 -11.75 23.83
N ALA A 327 9.66 -11.17 22.88
CA ALA A 327 9.14 -10.82 21.57
C ALA A 327 8.25 -11.95 21.04
N ALA A 328 7.13 -11.59 20.42
CA ALA A 328 6.37 -12.49 19.56
C ALA A 328 7.28 -12.87 18.39
N VAL A 329 8.05 -13.95 18.58
CA VAL A 329 8.94 -14.54 17.58
C VAL A 329 8.21 -15.70 16.96
N VAL A 330 8.08 -15.65 15.63
CA VAL A 330 7.75 -16.79 14.77
C VAL A 330 8.74 -17.92 15.07
N GLY A 331 8.20 -19.08 15.44
CA GLY A 331 8.95 -20.30 15.71
C GLY A 331 9.08 -20.64 17.20
N ARG A 332 8.15 -21.45 17.70
CA ARG A 332 8.44 -22.34 18.82
C ARG A 332 7.94 -23.75 18.56
N SER A 333 8.88 -24.69 18.59
CA SER A 333 8.60 -26.07 18.95
C SER A 333 7.97 -26.12 20.34
N ALA A 334 6.86 -26.82 20.47
CA ALA A 334 6.13 -27.00 21.71
C ALA A 334 7.04 -27.61 22.80
N ARG A 335 7.18 -26.93 23.94
CA ARG A 335 7.68 -27.56 25.16
C ARG A 335 6.52 -28.35 25.77
N ARG A 336 6.70 -29.67 25.89
CA ARG A 336 5.79 -30.58 26.61
C ARG A 336 5.47 -30.00 27.99
N LEU A 337 4.18 -29.78 28.27
CA LEU A 337 3.70 -29.74 29.64
C LEU A 337 3.72 -31.16 30.20
N ALA A 338 4.27 -31.33 31.39
CA ALA A 338 4.13 -32.55 32.17
C ALA A 338 2.68 -32.63 32.69
N VAL A 339 1.95 -33.65 32.25
CA VAL A 339 0.59 -33.95 32.70
C VAL A 339 0.67 -34.87 33.93
N PRO A 340 -0.17 -34.69 34.97
CA PRO A 340 -0.21 -35.62 36.10
C PRO A 340 -0.64 -37.02 35.64
N ARG A 341 -0.01 -38.04 36.23
CA ARG A 341 -0.14 -39.47 35.90
C ARG A 341 -1.60 -39.92 35.82
N LEU A 342 -2.02 -40.37 34.64
CA LEU A 342 -3.17 -41.26 34.45
C LEU A 342 -2.67 -42.71 34.32
N ARG A 343 -3.19 -43.60 35.16
CA ARG A 343 -2.86 -45.04 35.16
C ARG A 343 -3.25 -45.65 33.81
N GLN A 344 -2.29 -46.28 33.12
CA GLN A 344 -2.54 -47.09 31.93
C GLN A 344 -3.03 -48.48 32.35
N LEU A 345 -4.18 -48.90 31.81
CA LEU A 345 -4.58 -50.30 31.73
C LEU A 345 -4.21 -50.81 30.31
N PRO A 346 -3.63 -52.01 30.18
CA PRO A 346 -3.06 -52.48 28.92
C PRO A 346 -4.16 -52.88 27.93
N LEU A 347 -4.08 -52.38 26.70
CA LEU A 347 -4.90 -52.86 25.58
C LEU A 347 -4.21 -54.05 24.92
N SER A 348 -4.85 -55.21 25.04
CA SER A 348 -4.50 -56.44 24.36
C SER A 348 -4.88 -56.35 22.88
N LEU A 349 -3.91 -56.58 22.00
CA LEU A 349 -4.17 -57.02 20.64
C LEU A 349 -4.97 -58.31 20.69
N HIS A 350 -6.13 -58.41 20.01
CA HIS A 350 -6.52 -59.63 19.28
C HIS A 350 -7.71 -59.45 18.33
N ARG A 351 -7.55 -60.17 17.22
CA ARG A 351 -8.43 -60.43 16.06
C ARG A 351 -9.51 -61.47 16.43
N ARG A 352 -10.72 -61.39 15.84
CA ARG A 352 -11.62 -62.49 15.36
C ARG A 352 -12.95 -61.87 14.90
N ALA A 353 -13.53 -62.18 13.74
CA ALA A 353 -14.10 -63.43 13.21
C ALA A 353 -15.49 -63.78 13.79
N GLY A 354 -16.49 -63.74 12.90
CA GLY A 354 -17.73 -64.53 12.77
C GLY A 354 -18.56 -64.97 13.99
N GLY A 355 -19.90 -64.86 13.87
CA GLY A 355 -20.85 -65.65 14.66
C GLY A 355 -22.23 -65.01 14.81
N ASP A 356 -23.24 -65.75 14.35
CA ASP A 356 -24.68 -65.50 14.34
C ASP A 356 -25.39 -65.41 15.72
N ALA A 357 -26.65 -64.98 15.64
CA ALA A 357 -27.85 -65.36 16.43
C ALA A 357 -28.45 -64.29 17.39
N GLY A 358 -29.73 -63.95 17.15
CA GLY A 358 -30.61 -63.08 17.99
C GLY A 358 -31.28 -63.83 19.15
N PRO A 359 -32.54 -63.53 19.59
CA PRO A 359 -33.42 -62.36 19.38
C PRO A 359 -34.08 -61.80 20.70
N ASP A 360 -35.11 -60.95 20.54
CA ASP A 360 -36.15 -60.46 21.50
C ASP A 360 -35.79 -59.33 22.49
N GLY A 361 -36.59 -58.29 22.79
CA GLY A 361 -37.90 -57.81 22.34
C GLY A 361 -38.42 -56.64 23.23
N VAL A 362 -39.30 -55.79 22.66
CA VAL A 362 -40.26 -54.83 23.29
C VAL A 362 -39.71 -53.54 23.96
N GLY A 363 -40.18 -52.30 23.72
CA GLY A 363 -41.24 -51.78 22.84
C GLY A 363 -41.52 -50.26 23.04
N ARG A 364 -42.35 -49.73 22.12
CA ARG A 364 -43.19 -48.50 22.11
C ARG A 364 -42.59 -47.11 21.78
N GLY A 365 -43.19 -46.49 20.74
CA GLY A 365 -43.52 -45.05 20.71
C GLY A 365 -42.99 -44.21 19.53
N GLN A 366 -43.69 -44.24 18.39
CA GLN A 366 -43.50 -43.38 17.20
C GLN A 366 -43.95 -41.92 17.49
N THR A 367 -43.63 -40.81 16.79
CA THR A 367 -43.33 -40.40 15.40
C THR A 367 -42.68 -38.99 15.49
N GLY A 368 -41.96 -38.37 14.54
CA GLY A 368 -41.48 -38.66 13.19
C GLY A 368 -40.81 -37.37 12.65
N ARG A 369 -39.60 -37.48 12.06
CA ARG A 369 -38.90 -36.40 11.33
C ARG A 369 -38.10 -37.02 10.17
N ALA A 370 -38.02 -36.30 9.05
CA ALA A 370 -37.39 -36.67 7.78
C ALA A 370 -35.89 -37.02 7.87
N VAL A 371 -35.34 -37.71 6.84
CA VAL A 371 -34.01 -37.49 6.20
C VAL A 371 -33.75 -38.53 5.08
N HIS A 372 -33.20 -38.07 3.95
CA HIS A 372 -32.67 -38.82 2.80
C HIS A 372 -31.38 -39.61 3.11
N PRO A 373 -31.07 -40.70 2.38
CA PRO A 373 -29.72 -41.24 2.31
C PRO A 373 -29.04 -41.00 0.95
N ALA A 374 -27.71 -41.11 0.97
CA ALA A 374 -26.81 -40.94 -0.15
C ALA A 374 -26.02 -42.21 -0.51
N SER A 375 -25.62 -42.24 -1.78
CA SER A 375 -24.29 -42.60 -2.30
C SER A 375 -23.83 -44.06 -2.45
N GLY A 376 -23.24 -44.30 -3.62
CA GLY A 376 -22.31 -45.38 -3.92
C GLY A 376 -21.80 -45.21 -5.36
N GLY A 377 -20.50 -45.06 -5.55
CA GLY A 377 -19.85 -45.02 -6.86
C GLY A 377 -18.63 -45.91 -6.91
N VAL A 378 -18.33 -46.51 -8.07
CA VAL A 378 -17.04 -47.13 -8.47
C VAL A 378 -17.01 -47.20 -10.03
N ARG A 379 -15.86 -46.88 -10.65
CA ARG A 379 -15.44 -47.18 -12.06
C ARG A 379 -14.39 -48.33 -12.04
N PRO A 380 -13.73 -48.83 -13.12
CA PRO A 380 -13.86 -48.70 -14.60
C PRO A 380 -13.71 -50.05 -15.38
N GLY A 381 -13.70 -50.04 -16.74
CA GLY A 381 -12.88 -50.97 -17.55
C GLY A 381 -13.42 -51.54 -18.88
N LEU A 382 -12.80 -51.11 -20.00
CA LEU A 382 -12.43 -51.83 -21.25
C LEU A 382 -13.47 -52.46 -22.22
N ASP A 383 -13.74 -51.71 -23.29
CA ASP A 383 -13.40 -51.89 -24.72
C ASP A 383 -13.88 -53.06 -25.65
N LEU A 384 -14.21 -52.61 -26.88
CA LEU A 384 -14.36 -53.22 -28.21
C LEU A 384 -15.51 -54.20 -28.55
N GLY A 385 -16.40 -53.73 -29.46
CA GLY A 385 -17.38 -54.56 -30.18
C GLY A 385 -18.23 -53.80 -31.20
N THR A 386 -17.63 -53.44 -32.33
CA THR A 386 -18.16 -53.32 -33.72
C THR A 386 -19.59 -52.78 -34.06
N ARG A 387 -19.56 -51.87 -35.06
CA ARG A 387 -20.55 -51.59 -36.14
C ARG A 387 -21.84 -50.80 -35.83
N ARG A 388 -21.90 -49.52 -36.28
CA ARG A 388 -22.55 -49.08 -37.55
C ARG A 388 -22.44 -47.55 -37.76
N ASP A 389 -22.31 -47.19 -39.04
CA ASP A 389 -22.17 -45.87 -39.68
C ASP A 389 -23.21 -44.78 -39.32
N PRO A 390 -22.81 -43.49 -39.42
CA PRO A 390 -23.71 -42.39 -39.78
C PRO A 390 -23.29 -41.66 -41.07
N ARG A 391 -24.26 -41.41 -41.96
CA ARG A 391 -24.17 -40.45 -43.08
C ARG A 391 -24.52 -39.03 -42.61
N ARG A 392 -23.71 -38.03 -42.95
CA ARG A 392 -24.16 -36.62 -43.19
C ARG A 392 -23.27 -35.92 -44.24
N PRO A 393 -23.81 -34.98 -45.03
CA PRO A 393 -23.26 -34.58 -46.34
C PRO A 393 -22.42 -33.30 -46.33
N GLY A 394 -21.53 -33.19 -47.32
CA GLY A 394 -20.59 -32.09 -47.56
C GLY A 394 -21.18 -30.86 -48.28
N ARG A 395 -20.45 -29.75 -48.16
CA ARG A 395 -20.68 -28.44 -48.81
C ARG A 395 -20.08 -28.40 -50.22
N PRO A 396 -20.69 -27.67 -51.18
CA PRO A 396 -20.13 -27.48 -52.52
C PRO A 396 -19.24 -26.22 -52.66
N SER A 397 -18.56 -26.21 -53.80
CA SER A 397 -17.39 -25.43 -54.23
C SER A 397 -17.67 -24.05 -54.86
N ARG A 398 -16.58 -23.27 -54.91
CA ARG A 398 -16.35 -21.91 -55.41
C ARG A 398 -17.04 -21.53 -56.73
N GLY A 399 -17.59 -20.30 -56.77
CA GLY A 399 -18.11 -19.61 -57.96
C GLY A 399 -17.08 -18.69 -58.63
N GLN A 400 -17.33 -18.42 -59.92
CA GLN A 400 -16.49 -17.73 -60.92
C GLN A 400 -16.30 -16.22 -60.67
N VAL A 401 -15.17 -15.69 -61.17
CA VAL A 401 -14.82 -14.26 -61.23
C VAL A 401 -15.07 -13.73 -62.64
N VAL A 402 -15.81 -12.62 -62.75
CA VAL A 402 -16.05 -11.88 -64.00
C VAL A 402 -15.18 -10.61 -64.03
N PRO A 403 -14.45 -10.30 -65.11
CA PRO A 403 -13.61 -9.09 -65.19
C PRO A 403 -14.44 -7.84 -65.50
N ARG A 404 -14.19 -6.75 -64.77
CA ARG A 404 -14.68 -5.39 -65.08
C ARG A 404 -13.57 -4.55 -65.73
N PRO A 405 -13.90 -3.60 -66.62
CA PRO A 405 -12.93 -2.70 -67.23
C PRO A 405 -12.39 -1.67 -66.21
N PRO A 406 -11.17 -1.14 -66.40
CA PRO A 406 -10.53 -0.23 -65.44
C PRO A 406 -11.22 1.15 -65.41
N GLY A 407 -11.63 1.57 -64.22
CA GLY A 407 -12.10 2.92 -63.93
C GLY A 407 -10.93 3.89 -63.68
N LEU A 408 -11.18 5.17 -63.96
CA LEU A 408 -10.23 6.30 -63.93
C LEU A 408 -9.46 6.48 -62.62
N ALA A 409 -8.20 6.90 -62.74
CA ALA A 409 -7.30 7.25 -61.65
C ALA A 409 -7.79 8.46 -60.84
N ASP A 410 -7.73 8.33 -59.51
CA ASP A 410 -8.04 9.39 -58.54
C ASP A 410 -6.87 10.40 -58.45
N PRO A 411 -7.07 11.73 -58.48
CA PRO A 411 -6.00 12.73 -58.63
C PRO A 411 -5.11 12.96 -57.38
N LEU A 412 -5.08 12.04 -56.43
CA LEU A 412 -4.27 12.14 -55.22
C LEU A 412 -3.07 11.18 -55.18
N ASP A 413 -2.69 10.63 -56.32
CA ASP A 413 -1.44 9.89 -56.50
C ASP A 413 -0.24 10.85 -56.63
N GLY A 414 0.00 11.60 -55.55
CA GLY A 414 1.20 12.39 -55.31
C GLY A 414 2.15 11.61 -54.40
N GLY A 415 3.04 10.81 -55.00
CA GLY A 415 3.98 9.98 -54.28
C GLY A 415 4.96 10.78 -53.40
N LEU A 416 4.88 10.53 -52.08
CA LEU A 416 6.04 10.64 -51.18
C LEU A 416 6.34 9.26 -50.62
N ARG A 417 7.42 8.66 -51.14
CA ARG A 417 8.01 7.40 -50.67
C ARG A 417 8.30 7.49 -49.16
N ARG A 418 7.63 6.67 -48.35
CA ARG A 418 8.02 6.38 -46.96
C ARG A 418 8.84 5.08 -46.92
N PRO A 419 10.11 5.08 -46.50
CA PRO A 419 10.82 3.84 -46.22
C PRO A 419 10.30 3.27 -44.89
N ARG A 420 9.68 2.09 -44.98
CA ARG A 420 9.59 1.02 -43.96
C ARG A 420 9.77 1.45 -42.48
N LEU A 421 8.66 1.67 -41.77
CA LEU A 421 8.59 1.50 -40.31
C LEU A 421 7.28 0.79 -39.97
N GLY A 422 7.36 -0.53 -39.94
CA GLY A 422 6.22 -1.43 -39.76
C GLY A 422 6.70 -2.86 -39.54
N ARG A 423 7.53 -3.05 -38.50
CA ARG A 423 7.77 -4.35 -37.85
C ARG A 423 7.98 -4.13 -36.36
N ILE A 424 7.38 -5.01 -35.56
CA ILE A 424 7.47 -5.02 -34.10
C ILE A 424 8.91 -5.32 -33.69
N PRO A 425 9.55 -4.55 -32.78
CA PRO A 425 10.88 -4.87 -32.29
C PRO A 425 10.87 -6.15 -31.44
N HIS A 426 11.86 -7.01 -31.64
CA HIS A 426 12.11 -8.20 -30.82
C HIS A 426 12.43 -7.79 -29.36
N VAL A 427 11.85 -8.48 -28.38
CA VAL A 427 11.85 -8.12 -26.94
C VAL A 427 13.24 -8.00 -26.30
N GLY A 428 14.30 -8.49 -26.96
CA GLY A 428 15.68 -8.38 -26.48
C GLY A 428 16.41 -7.06 -26.81
N ALA A 429 15.85 -6.18 -27.66
CA ALA A 429 16.55 -4.96 -28.11
C ALA A 429 16.39 -3.75 -27.18
N LEU A 430 15.32 -3.70 -26.38
CA LEU A 430 15.09 -2.62 -25.40
C LEU A 430 15.93 -2.76 -24.12
N GLN A 431 16.65 -3.87 -23.95
CA GLN A 431 17.44 -4.14 -22.75
C GLN A 431 18.91 -3.72 -22.85
N ARG A 432 19.34 -3.09 -23.97
CA ARG A 432 20.75 -2.74 -24.22
C ARG A 432 21.04 -1.29 -24.63
N CYS A 433 20.04 -0.41 -24.66
CA CYS A 433 20.20 1.05 -24.88
C CYS A 433 21.24 1.44 -25.96
N GLN A 434 21.01 1.09 -27.23
CA GLN A 434 21.83 1.56 -28.37
C GLN A 434 20.97 2.33 -29.40
N PRO A 435 21.54 3.33 -30.12
CA PRO A 435 20.83 4.17 -31.10
C PRO A 435 20.39 3.41 -32.36
N ALA A 436 19.40 3.95 -33.08
CA ALA A 436 18.63 3.29 -34.14
C ALA A 436 19.37 2.96 -35.46
N ASP A 437 20.63 3.38 -35.62
CA ASP A 437 21.39 3.17 -36.86
C ASP A 437 22.61 2.29 -36.59
N HIS A 438 22.42 0.98 -36.67
CA HIS A 438 23.53 0.03 -36.79
C HIS A 438 23.19 -1.05 -37.81
N ASP A 439 24.02 -1.14 -38.86
CA ASP A 439 23.94 -2.18 -39.87
C ASP A 439 24.32 -3.54 -39.24
N LEU A 440 23.39 -4.50 -39.31
CA LEU A 440 23.69 -5.89 -38.99
C LEU A 440 24.12 -6.61 -40.27
N SER A 441 25.39 -7.04 -40.31
CA SER A 441 25.85 -8.04 -41.26
C SER A 441 25.12 -9.36 -41.01
N GLY A 442 24.45 -9.83 -42.06
CA GLY A 442 23.60 -11.01 -42.00
C GLY A 442 24.38 -12.28 -41.76
N HIS A 443 23.93 -13.06 -40.78
CA HIS A 443 23.61 -14.48 -40.95
C HIS A 443 22.62 -14.85 -39.84
N ALA A 444 21.38 -15.09 -40.25
CA ALA A 444 20.28 -15.52 -39.41
C ALA A 444 20.39 -17.01 -39.06
N ASP A 445 19.66 -17.37 -38.01
CA ASP A 445 18.97 -18.64 -37.81
C ASP A 445 19.81 -19.92 -37.62
N ARG A 446 19.93 -20.33 -36.36
CA ARG A 446 19.64 -21.72 -35.98
C ARG A 446 18.79 -21.77 -34.71
N ALA A 447 17.62 -22.41 -34.85
CA ALA A 447 16.79 -22.87 -33.76
C ALA A 447 17.41 -24.12 -33.09
N ASP A 448 17.01 -24.31 -31.84
CA ASP A 448 16.95 -25.55 -31.06
C ASP A 448 18.25 -26.33 -30.81
N LEU A 449 18.62 -26.42 -29.52
CA LEU A 449 19.14 -27.64 -28.90
C LEU A 449 19.07 -27.54 -27.36
N VAL A 450 18.16 -28.33 -26.79
CA VAL A 450 18.11 -28.71 -25.36
C VAL A 450 19.16 -29.78 -25.11
N LEU A 451 19.98 -29.65 -24.06
CA LEU A 451 20.91 -30.67 -23.54
C LEU A 451 21.02 -30.54 -21.99
N PRO A 452 21.41 -31.60 -21.26
CA PRO A 452 20.58 -32.18 -20.20
C PRO A 452 21.19 -32.07 -18.79
N ALA A 453 20.35 -32.42 -17.82
CA ALA A 453 20.69 -32.58 -16.41
C ALA A 453 21.90 -33.51 -16.16
N HIS A 454 22.81 -33.06 -15.30
CA HIS A 454 23.79 -33.93 -14.64
C HIS A 454 23.33 -34.31 -13.24
N LEU A 455 23.05 -35.60 -13.08
CA LEU A 455 22.91 -36.32 -11.83
C LEU A 455 24.26 -36.44 -11.12
N ALA A 456 24.30 -36.17 -9.82
CA ALA A 456 25.33 -36.70 -8.93
C ALA A 456 24.68 -37.19 -7.62
N GLY A 457 24.57 -38.52 -7.54
CA GLY A 457 24.81 -39.36 -6.35
C GLY A 457 24.12 -39.03 -5.02
N ARG A 458 23.11 -39.83 -4.67
CA ARG A 458 22.71 -40.03 -3.26
C ARG A 458 23.74 -40.92 -2.53
N ARG A 459 24.16 -40.52 -1.34
CA ARG A 459 24.48 -41.43 -0.23
C ARG A 459 24.10 -40.77 1.09
N ALA A 460 23.33 -41.46 1.92
CA ALA A 460 22.90 -41.02 3.25
C ALA A 460 23.72 -41.73 4.33
N LEU A 461 24.15 -41.01 5.38
CA LEU A 461 23.88 -41.32 6.80
C LEU A 461 24.72 -40.48 7.80
N ARG A 462 23.98 -39.92 8.77
CA ARG A 462 24.24 -39.71 10.22
C ARG A 462 25.24 -38.67 10.76
N GLU A 463 24.62 -37.67 11.40
CA GLU A 463 24.87 -37.13 12.76
C GLU A 463 26.31 -36.92 13.26
N ARG A 464 26.69 -35.64 13.41
CA ARG A 464 27.20 -35.09 14.68
C ARG A 464 26.73 -33.63 14.83
N ARG A 465 26.10 -33.32 15.96
CA ARG A 465 25.72 -31.95 16.33
C ARG A 465 26.98 -31.14 16.64
N GLN A 466 27.30 -30.16 15.81
CA GLN A 466 28.22 -29.08 16.17
C GLN A 466 27.40 -27.84 16.54
N GLN A 467 27.62 -27.38 17.77
CA GLN A 467 27.00 -26.19 18.34
C GLN A 467 27.71 -24.96 17.74
N VAL A 468 27.03 -24.20 16.88
CA VAL A 468 27.52 -22.88 16.45
C VAL A 468 27.16 -21.88 17.55
N PRO A 469 28.12 -21.15 18.15
CA PRO A 469 27.81 -20.09 19.09
C PRO A 469 27.01 -19.00 18.37
N GLY A 470 25.80 -18.72 18.84
CA GLY A 470 25.00 -17.60 18.33
C GLY A 470 25.72 -16.26 18.57
N PRO A 471 25.52 -15.26 17.70
CA PRO A 471 26.19 -13.97 17.85
C PRO A 471 25.79 -13.36 19.19
N ALA A 472 26.81 -13.00 19.98
CA ALA A 472 26.66 -12.19 21.17
C ALA A 472 25.87 -10.93 20.81
N ARG A 473 24.84 -10.62 21.61
CA ARG A 473 24.05 -9.40 21.48
C ARG A 473 24.98 -8.21 21.68
N ALA A 474 25.13 -7.37 20.67
CA ALA A 474 25.52 -5.98 20.88
C ALA A 474 24.36 -5.29 21.62
N ASP A 475 24.70 -4.46 22.60
CA ASP A 475 23.74 -3.69 23.40
C ASP A 475 22.83 -2.88 22.47
N ALA A 476 21.52 -3.15 22.51
CA ALA A 476 20.55 -2.39 21.72
C ALA A 476 20.49 -0.96 22.26
N GLU A 477 21.10 -0.02 21.54
CA GLU A 477 21.01 1.40 21.89
C GLU A 477 19.58 1.90 21.74
N SER A 478 19.07 2.57 22.78
CA SER A 478 17.73 3.17 22.73
C SER A 478 17.68 4.27 21.66
N LEU A 479 16.66 4.22 20.79
CA LEU A 479 16.38 5.30 19.83
C LEU A 479 15.78 6.56 20.49
N LEU A 480 15.30 6.44 21.74
CA LEU A 480 14.59 7.50 22.46
C LEU A 480 15.40 8.80 22.68
N PRO A 481 16.70 8.76 23.05
CA PRO A 481 17.49 9.98 23.23
C PRO A 481 17.66 10.77 21.93
N GLY A 482 17.85 10.08 20.79
CA GLY A 482 17.93 10.72 19.48
C GLY A 482 16.60 11.37 19.09
N LEU A 483 15.51 10.62 19.27
CA LEU A 483 14.15 11.08 18.99
C LEU A 483 13.77 12.32 19.81
N ARG A 484 14.05 12.32 21.13
CA ARG A 484 13.78 13.48 22.01
C ARG A 484 14.51 14.74 21.57
N ARG A 485 15.79 14.61 21.18
CA ARG A 485 16.58 15.76 20.66
C ARG A 485 15.97 16.31 19.38
N LEU A 486 15.52 15.44 18.49
CA LEU A 486 14.97 15.84 17.21
C LEU A 486 13.57 16.47 17.36
N THR A 487 12.67 15.89 18.15
CA THR A 487 11.35 16.47 18.45
C THR A 487 11.48 17.85 19.11
N ALA A 488 12.45 18.04 20.01
CA ALA A 488 12.73 19.35 20.61
C ALA A 488 13.17 20.39 19.58
N ARG A 489 13.97 20.00 18.58
CA ARG A 489 14.41 20.89 17.50
C ARG A 489 13.29 21.23 16.52
N LEU A 490 12.47 20.24 16.14
CA LEU A 490 11.29 20.45 15.28
C LEU A 490 10.26 21.42 15.91
N SER A 491 10.11 21.37 17.24
CA SER A 491 9.17 22.20 17.98
C SER A 491 9.61 23.67 18.16
N ARG A 492 10.82 24.07 17.73
CA ARG A 492 11.29 25.45 17.90
C ARG A 492 10.58 26.39 16.91
N PRO A 493 10.04 27.54 17.35
CA PRO A 493 9.55 28.54 16.42
C PRO A 493 10.72 29.04 15.57
N ALA A 494 10.53 29.06 14.24
CA ALA A 494 11.49 29.62 13.31
C ALA A 494 11.88 31.03 13.79
N ALA A 495 13.17 31.28 13.97
CA ALA A 495 13.67 32.62 14.30
C ALA A 495 13.12 33.59 13.26
N ARG A 496 12.39 34.62 13.72
CA ARG A 496 11.90 35.71 12.86
C ARG A 496 13.11 36.32 12.16
N ARG A 497 13.31 36.03 10.86
CA ARG A 497 14.17 36.87 10.04
C ARG A 497 13.49 38.23 9.94
N ALA A 498 14.10 39.25 10.52
CA ALA A 498 13.69 40.63 10.34
C ALA A 498 13.67 40.95 8.83
N PRO A 499 12.65 41.66 8.32
CA PRO A 499 12.61 42.01 6.92
C PRO A 499 13.82 42.89 6.59
N ALA A 500 14.55 42.50 5.54
CA ALA A 500 15.63 43.30 4.99
C ALA A 500 15.08 44.69 4.63
N ARG A 501 15.67 45.74 5.24
CA ARG A 501 15.41 47.13 4.85
C ARG A 501 15.71 47.28 3.36
N ARG A 502 14.68 47.57 2.56
CA ARG A 502 14.86 48.03 1.18
C ARG A 502 15.66 49.35 1.19
N PRO A 503 16.66 49.53 0.33
CA PRO A 503 17.32 50.82 0.18
C PRO A 503 16.34 51.81 -0.45
N SER A 504 16.23 52.99 0.16
CA SER A 504 15.43 54.12 -0.32
C SER A 504 15.92 54.57 -1.70
N ALA A 505 15.03 54.58 -2.68
CA ALA A 505 15.27 55.26 -3.95
C ALA A 505 15.47 56.76 -3.71
N ARG A 506 16.60 57.30 -4.16
CA ARG A 506 16.85 58.75 -4.22
C ARG A 506 15.89 59.38 -5.25
N PRO A 507 15.30 60.55 -4.98
CA PRO A 507 14.58 61.29 -6.00
C PRO A 507 15.57 61.92 -6.97
N SER A 508 15.27 61.81 -8.27
CA SER A 508 15.96 62.47 -9.37
C SER A 508 15.72 63.98 -9.34
N SER A 509 16.80 64.76 -9.33
CA SER A 509 16.78 66.22 -9.51
C SER A 509 16.49 66.60 -10.97
N PRO A 510 15.81 67.73 -11.25
CA PRO A 510 15.57 68.20 -12.61
C PRO A 510 16.79 68.92 -13.20
N PRO A 511 16.86 69.11 -14.54
CA PRO A 511 18.02 69.72 -15.17
C PRO A 511 17.99 71.24 -14.99
N GLY A 512 19.05 71.78 -14.38
CA GLY A 512 19.33 73.21 -14.31
C GLY A 512 20.29 73.63 -15.41
N SER A 513 19.87 74.65 -16.15
CA SER A 513 20.58 75.41 -17.18
C SER A 513 21.72 76.27 -16.62
N GLY A 514 22.83 76.35 -17.38
CA GLY A 514 23.72 77.53 -17.56
C GLY A 514 24.52 78.03 -16.37
N TRP A 515 25.84 77.83 -16.36
CA TRP A 515 26.90 78.71 -16.92
C TRP A 515 28.26 78.04 -16.71
#